data_AF-A0A5B9QFU9-F1
#
_entry.id   AF-A0A5B9QFU9-F1
#
_cell.length_a   1.000
_cell.length_b   1.000
_cell.length_c   1.000
_cell.angle_alpha   90.00
_cell.angle_beta   90.00
_cell.angle_gamma   90.00
#
_symmetry.space_group_name_H-M   'P 1'
#
loop_
_entity.id
_entity.type
_entity.pdbx_description
1 polymer ?
#
loop_
_entity_poly.entity_id
_entity_poly.type
_entity_poly.pdbx_seq_one_letter_code
_entity_poly.pdbx_strand_id
1 'polypeptide(L)'
;MTNLLHLGNILYLVAYSVRDVLWLRILMVAAMFCLLPYYFCCSATPLYEPIAWQSIFIAVNLFQIGLLILERRPVFLGEEELRLYRTIFRSLQPREFTKLLSVAEWKKAREGEVLMQQDQPVSELLLIANGRGRIEVDGRSVAEVVSHQFVGEMGFLTEQVASARVVTVLPTEYLSWPVEKLRTLFENSPQLHMKVQGILGADVVDKLRKEGIIAAHPSKIMETYQKRGGTTQ
;
A
#
# COMPACT_ATOMS: atom_id res chain seq x y z
N MET A 1 12.13 47.44 -19.41
CA MET A 1 12.62 46.64 -18.27
C MET A 1 11.84 46.87 -16.98
N THR A 2 11.29 48.07 -16.73
CA THR A 2 10.36 48.34 -15.62
C THR A 2 9.13 47.43 -15.59
N ASN A 3 8.58 47.06 -16.76
CA ASN A 3 7.48 46.09 -16.84
C ASN A 3 7.83 44.71 -16.27
N LEU A 4 9.08 44.24 -16.44
CA LEU A 4 9.56 42.97 -15.88
C LEU A 4 9.71 43.04 -14.35
N LEU A 5 10.13 44.19 -13.83
CA LEU A 5 10.20 44.47 -12.39
C LEU A 5 8.80 44.40 -11.75
N HIS A 6 7.82 45.11 -12.31
CA HIS A 6 6.44 45.06 -11.80
C HIS A 6 5.84 43.66 -11.92
N LEU A 7 6.10 42.96 -13.04
CA LEU A 7 5.66 41.59 -13.23
C LEU A 7 6.27 40.65 -12.18
N GLY A 8 7.56 40.74 -11.91
CA GLY A 8 8.24 39.96 -10.88
C GLY A 8 7.64 40.19 -9.49
N ASN A 9 7.37 41.44 -9.14
CA ASN A 9 6.74 41.79 -7.86
C ASN A 9 5.29 41.28 -7.75
N ILE A 10 4.52 41.33 -8.84
CA ILE A 10 3.17 40.74 -8.90
C ILE A 10 3.26 39.22 -8.71
N LEU A 11 4.20 38.55 -9.37
CA LEU A 11 4.41 37.11 -9.21
C LEU A 11 4.76 36.75 -7.77
N TYR A 12 5.55 37.55 -7.06
CA TYR A 12 5.79 37.35 -5.63
C TYR A 12 4.51 37.50 -4.79
N LEU A 13 3.71 38.54 -5.03
CA LEU A 13 2.44 38.72 -4.32
C LEU A 13 1.48 37.53 -4.54
N VAL A 14 1.40 37.03 -5.77
CA VAL A 14 0.63 35.83 -6.09
C VAL A 14 1.22 34.62 -5.39
N ALA A 15 2.54 34.44 -5.41
CA ALA A 15 3.21 33.34 -4.73
C ALA A 15 2.84 33.30 -3.24
N TYR A 16 2.90 34.44 -2.53
CA TYR A 16 2.53 34.51 -1.12
C TYR A 16 1.05 34.22 -0.82
N SER A 17 0.18 34.24 -1.83
CA SER A 17 -1.25 33.93 -1.71
C SER A 17 -1.56 32.45 -1.96
N VAL A 18 -0.64 31.70 -2.58
CA VAL A 18 -0.83 30.30 -2.95
C VAL A 18 -0.51 29.37 -1.77
N ARG A 19 -1.39 28.40 -1.52
CA ARG A 19 -1.23 27.40 -0.45
C ARG A 19 -0.45 26.15 -0.87
N ASP A 20 -0.45 25.82 -2.17
CA ASP A 20 0.30 24.67 -2.68
C ASP A 20 1.80 25.02 -2.75
N VAL A 21 2.61 24.26 -1.99
CA VAL A 21 4.06 24.47 -1.89
C VAL A 21 4.76 24.35 -3.26
N LEU A 22 4.30 23.48 -4.17
CA LEU A 22 4.90 23.36 -5.50
C LEU A 22 4.68 24.63 -6.32
N TRP A 23 3.44 25.11 -6.35
CA TRP A 23 3.08 26.33 -7.08
C TRP A 23 3.74 27.57 -6.49
N LEU A 24 3.82 27.67 -5.15
CA LEU A 24 4.59 28.69 -4.46
C LEU A 24 6.03 28.73 -5.00
N ARG A 25 6.72 27.58 -5.03
CA ARG A 25 8.12 27.49 -5.48
C ARG A 25 8.29 27.87 -6.95
N ILE A 26 7.39 27.40 -7.83
CA ILE A 26 7.41 27.73 -9.27
C ILE A 26 7.25 29.24 -9.48
N LEU A 27 6.28 29.87 -8.79
CA LEU A 27 6.03 31.30 -8.91
C LEU A 27 7.19 32.14 -8.36
N MET A 28 7.81 31.72 -7.26
CA MET A 28 9.01 32.38 -6.70
C MET A 28 10.17 32.36 -7.72
N VAL A 29 10.42 31.21 -8.37
CA VAL A 29 11.47 31.10 -9.40
C VAL A 29 11.15 31.99 -10.61
N ALA A 30 9.90 31.99 -11.08
CA ALA A 30 9.47 32.84 -12.19
C ALA A 30 9.63 34.34 -11.87
N ALA A 31 9.31 34.76 -10.64
CA ALA A 31 9.51 36.12 -10.17
C ALA A 31 11.00 36.51 -10.17
N MET A 32 11.88 35.65 -9.63
CA MET A 32 13.33 35.87 -9.58
C MET A 32 13.94 36.04 -10.98
N PHE A 33 13.49 35.22 -11.95
CA PHE A 33 13.92 35.36 -13.35
C PHE A 33 13.44 36.67 -13.99
N CYS A 34 12.28 37.19 -13.60
CA CYS A 34 11.79 38.49 -14.07
C CYS A 34 12.60 39.67 -13.48
N LEU A 35 13.11 39.52 -12.26
CA LEU A 35 13.92 40.52 -11.54
C LEU A 35 15.41 40.52 -11.96
N LEU A 36 15.95 39.38 -12.38
CA LEU A 36 17.37 39.22 -12.69
C LEU A 36 17.89 40.21 -13.77
N PRO A 37 17.18 40.45 -14.91
CA PRO A 37 17.62 41.41 -15.92
C PRO A 37 17.66 42.85 -15.40
N TYR A 38 16.82 43.20 -14.43
CA TYR A 38 16.82 44.53 -13.83
C TYR A 38 18.13 44.79 -13.06
N TYR A 39 18.60 43.81 -12.26
CA TYR A 39 19.85 43.93 -11.50
C TYR A 39 21.10 43.90 -12.38
N PHE A 40 21.02 43.30 -13.57
CA PHE A 40 22.15 43.20 -14.49
C PHE A 40 22.24 44.40 -15.46
N CYS A 41 21.11 44.86 -16.01
CA CYS A 41 21.10 45.79 -17.15
C CYS A 41 20.64 47.22 -16.82
N CYS A 42 19.91 47.44 -15.71
CA CYS A 42 19.32 48.75 -15.41
C CYS A 42 20.08 49.59 -14.37
N SER A 43 21.16 49.07 -13.80
CA SER A 43 22.04 49.80 -12.88
C SER A 43 23.32 50.26 -13.60
N ALA A 44 23.91 51.37 -13.15
CA ALA A 44 25.15 51.92 -13.74
C ALA A 44 26.30 50.90 -13.75
N THR A 45 26.29 49.98 -12.78
CA THR A 45 27.07 48.75 -12.75
C THR A 45 26.16 47.58 -12.34
N PRO A 46 26.41 46.34 -12.82
CA PRO A 46 25.66 45.17 -12.38
C PRO A 46 25.73 45.01 -10.85
N LEU A 47 24.57 44.79 -10.23
CA LEU A 47 24.48 44.58 -8.79
C LEU A 47 24.79 43.12 -8.45
N TYR A 48 26.09 42.80 -8.33
CA TYR A 48 26.56 41.43 -8.11
C TYR A 48 26.01 40.77 -6.84
N GLU A 49 25.85 41.53 -5.75
CA GLU A 49 25.33 41.03 -4.47
C GLU A 49 23.88 40.49 -4.59
N PRO A 50 22.88 41.27 -5.05
CA PRO A 50 21.55 40.76 -5.34
C PRO A 50 21.53 39.58 -6.32
N ILE A 51 22.38 39.62 -7.36
CA ILE A 51 22.45 38.56 -8.36
C ILE A 51 22.94 37.24 -7.73
N ALA A 52 23.96 37.29 -6.88
CA ALA A 52 24.49 36.14 -6.18
C ALA A 52 23.42 35.49 -5.28
N TRP A 53 22.76 36.28 -4.43
CA TRP A 53 21.69 35.78 -3.57
C TRP A 53 20.50 35.22 -4.36
N GLN A 54 20.05 35.92 -5.41
CA GLN A 54 18.97 35.40 -6.27
C GLN A 54 19.35 34.07 -6.92
N SER A 55 20.59 33.91 -7.36
CA SER A 55 21.07 32.67 -7.97
C SER A 55 21.03 31.50 -6.97
N ILE A 56 21.44 31.73 -5.72
CA ILE A 56 21.34 30.75 -4.64
C ILE A 56 19.88 30.38 -4.37
N PHE A 57 18.99 31.37 -4.24
CA PHE A 57 17.57 31.12 -4.03
C PHE A 57 16.95 30.33 -5.17
N ILE A 58 17.25 30.67 -6.43
CA ILE A 58 16.77 29.92 -7.60
C ILE A 58 17.23 28.46 -7.50
N ALA A 59 18.52 28.21 -7.22
CA ALA A 59 19.05 26.85 -7.12
C ALA A 59 18.32 26.01 -6.05
N VAL A 60 18.12 26.56 -4.86
CA VAL A 60 17.40 25.88 -3.77
C VAL A 60 15.95 25.61 -4.15
N ASN A 61 15.25 26.58 -4.75
CA ASN A 61 13.86 26.39 -5.15
C ASN A 61 13.73 25.36 -6.29
N LEU A 62 14.64 25.35 -7.26
CA LEU A 62 14.68 24.34 -8.32
C LEU A 62 14.92 22.92 -7.77
N PHE A 63 15.84 22.77 -6.82
CA PHE A 63 16.08 21.50 -6.15
C PHE A 63 14.82 21.00 -5.42
N GLN A 64 14.15 21.86 -4.64
CA GLN A 64 12.92 21.51 -3.95
C GLN A 64 11.76 21.19 -4.91
N ILE A 65 11.64 21.91 -6.04
CA ILE A 65 10.68 21.58 -7.10
C ILE A 65 10.96 20.17 -7.63
N GLY A 66 12.22 19.83 -7.89
CA GLY A 66 12.63 18.50 -8.33
C GLY A 66 12.22 17.41 -7.34
N LEU A 67 12.49 17.60 -6.04
CA LEU A 67 12.06 16.68 -4.98
C LEU A 67 10.54 16.54 -4.93
N LEU A 68 9.79 17.65 -4.96
CA LEU A 68 8.33 17.64 -4.91
C LEU A 68 7.71 16.97 -6.14
N ILE A 69 8.29 17.16 -7.33
CA ILE A 69 7.83 16.48 -8.55
C ILE A 69 8.10 14.98 -8.46
N LEU A 70 9.27 14.58 -7.96
CA LEU A 70 9.58 13.16 -7.72
C LEU A 70 8.62 12.56 -6.67
N GLU A 71 8.26 13.34 -5.64
CA GLU A 71 7.28 13.01 -4.61
C GLU A 71 5.82 13.05 -5.09
N ARG A 72 5.51 13.70 -6.21
CA ARG A 72 4.16 13.74 -6.80
C ARG A 72 4.01 12.87 -8.04
N ARG A 73 5.10 12.28 -8.55
CA ARG A 73 5.08 11.42 -9.74
C ARG A 73 3.95 10.39 -9.62
N PRO A 74 3.04 10.31 -10.61
CA PRO A 74 1.92 9.38 -10.59
C PRO A 74 2.46 7.95 -10.60
N VAL A 75 1.79 7.10 -9.85
CA VAL A 75 2.11 5.69 -9.74
C VAL A 75 1.30 4.95 -10.80
N PHE A 76 1.98 4.26 -11.71
CA PHE A 76 1.34 3.39 -12.68
C PHE A 76 1.21 1.99 -12.07
N LEU A 77 -0.03 1.53 -11.91
CA LEU A 77 -0.35 0.15 -11.52
C LEU A 77 -0.84 -0.59 -12.76
N GLY A 78 -0.39 -1.84 -12.94
CA GLY A 78 -0.99 -2.74 -13.92
C GLY A 78 -2.47 -3.01 -13.60
N GLU A 79 -3.22 -3.59 -14.54
CA GLU A 79 -4.65 -3.83 -14.33
C GLU A 79 -4.95 -4.70 -13.10
N GLU A 80 -4.17 -5.75 -12.90
CA GLU A 80 -4.34 -6.68 -11.78
C GLU A 80 -3.95 -6.04 -10.44
N GLU A 81 -2.83 -5.34 -10.40
CA GLU A 81 -2.40 -4.56 -9.23
C GLU A 81 -3.43 -3.49 -8.87
N LEU A 82 -4.01 -2.82 -9.86
CA LEU A 82 -5.07 -1.84 -9.66
C LEU A 82 -6.35 -2.49 -9.12
N ARG A 83 -6.69 -3.71 -9.56
CA ARG A 83 -7.80 -4.49 -8.99
C ARG A 83 -7.53 -4.82 -7.52
N LEU A 84 -6.36 -5.35 -7.18
CA LEU A 84 -5.99 -5.65 -5.79
C LEU A 84 -5.99 -4.38 -4.92
N TYR A 85 -5.43 -3.28 -5.41
CA TYR A 85 -5.47 -1.98 -4.75
C TYR A 85 -6.89 -1.53 -4.44
N ARG A 86 -7.77 -1.61 -5.45
CA ARG A 86 -9.18 -1.23 -5.32
C ARG A 86 -10.02 -2.24 -4.55
N THR A 87 -9.55 -3.43 -4.21
CA THR A 87 -10.39 -4.39 -3.46
C THR A 87 -9.94 -4.48 -2.00
N ILE A 88 -8.63 -4.54 -1.78
CA ILE A 88 -8.04 -4.90 -0.48
C ILE A 88 -7.29 -3.72 0.14
N PHE A 89 -6.52 -3.00 -0.67
CA PHE A 89 -5.58 -2.00 -0.19
C PHE A 89 -6.08 -0.55 -0.31
N ARG A 90 -7.40 -0.32 -0.33
CA ARG A 90 -8.01 1.02 -0.47
C ARG A 90 -7.61 2.00 0.64
N SER A 91 -7.22 1.49 1.81
CA SER A 91 -6.76 2.30 2.95
C SER A 91 -5.31 2.78 2.81
N LEU A 92 -4.55 2.21 1.86
CA LEU A 92 -3.20 2.65 1.52
C LEU A 92 -3.27 3.78 0.49
N GLN A 93 -2.31 4.70 0.55
CA GLN A 93 -2.02 5.59 -0.58
C GLN A 93 -1.42 4.77 -1.73
N PRO A 94 -1.57 5.18 -3.01
CA PRO A 94 -1.01 4.44 -4.14
C PRO A 94 0.49 4.15 -4.00
N ARG A 95 1.24 5.11 -3.43
CA ARG A 95 2.68 4.98 -3.18
C ARG A 95 3.01 3.96 -2.11
N GLU A 96 2.21 3.91 -1.04
CA GLU A 96 2.31 2.92 0.03
C GLU A 96 2.07 1.51 -0.51
N PHE A 97 1.05 1.36 -1.36
CA PHE A 97 0.77 0.09 -2.02
C PHE A 97 1.91 -0.33 -2.95
N THR A 98 2.51 0.58 -3.74
CA THR A 98 3.68 0.21 -4.54
C THR A 98 4.92 -0.12 -3.74
N LYS A 99 5.13 0.51 -2.57
CA LYS A 99 6.20 0.10 -1.67
C LYS A 99 5.97 -1.33 -1.18
N LEU A 100 4.73 -1.67 -0.81
CA LEU A 100 4.36 -3.04 -0.44
C LEU A 100 4.56 -4.03 -1.60
N LEU A 101 4.15 -3.67 -2.83
CA LEU A 101 4.37 -4.50 -4.02
C LEU A 101 5.85 -4.65 -4.38
N SER A 102 6.68 -3.65 -4.10
CA SER A 102 8.12 -3.68 -4.48
C SER A 102 8.92 -4.77 -3.77
N VAL A 103 8.41 -5.30 -2.66
CA VAL A 103 8.98 -6.43 -1.92
C VAL A 103 8.17 -7.72 -2.07
N ALA A 104 7.16 -7.72 -2.95
CA ALA A 104 6.33 -8.86 -3.28
C ALA A 104 6.85 -9.59 -4.51
N GLU A 105 6.53 -10.88 -4.61
CA GLU A 105 6.83 -11.72 -5.75
C GLU A 105 5.53 -12.34 -6.29
N TRP A 106 5.27 -12.14 -7.58
CA TRP A 106 4.18 -12.83 -8.27
C TRP A 106 4.56 -14.28 -8.52
N LYS A 107 3.74 -15.20 -8.01
CA LYS A 107 3.93 -16.64 -8.15
C LYS A 107 2.66 -17.29 -8.72
N LYS A 108 2.86 -18.45 -9.34
CA LYS A 108 1.77 -19.30 -9.84
C LYS A 108 1.93 -20.69 -9.25
N ALA A 109 0.83 -21.25 -8.79
CA ALA A 109 0.75 -22.60 -8.30
C ALA A 109 -0.20 -23.43 -9.17
N ARG A 110 0.16 -24.69 -9.39
CA ARG A 110 -0.71 -25.69 -10.05
C ARG A 110 -1.78 -26.16 -9.09
N GLU A 111 -2.80 -26.82 -9.59
CA GLU A 111 -3.77 -27.53 -8.73
C GLU A 111 -3.06 -28.63 -7.93
N GLY A 112 -3.44 -28.79 -6.65
CA GLY A 112 -2.87 -29.78 -5.74
C GLY A 112 -1.54 -29.38 -5.09
N GLU A 113 -1.04 -28.18 -5.38
CA GLU A 113 0.23 -27.66 -4.83
C GLU A 113 0.02 -27.06 -3.44
N VAL A 114 0.98 -27.28 -2.54
CA VAL A 114 0.92 -26.82 -1.15
C VAL A 114 1.46 -25.40 -1.07
N LEU A 115 0.60 -24.44 -0.71
CA LEU A 115 0.99 -23.05 -0.50
C LEU A 115 1.54 -22.81 0.91
N MET A 116 1.02 -23.54 1.90
CA MET A 116 1.39 -23.41 3.31
C MET A 116 1.27 -24.76 4.00
N GLN A 117 2.23 -25.08 4.88
CA GLN A 117 2.25 -26.33 5.62
C GLN A 117 1.95 -26.08 7.11
N GLN A 118 0.98 -26.80 7.67
CA GLN A 118 0.63 -26.72 9.11
C GLN A 118 1.85 -27.03 9.98
N ASP A 119 1.94 -26.36 11.14
CA ASP A 119 2.97 -26.50 12.16
C ASP A 119 4.40 -26.17 11.69
N GLN A 120 4.53 -25.52 10.53
CA GLN A 120 5.80 -25.00 10.02
C GLN A 120 5.89 -23.48 10.24
N PRO A 121 7.11 -22.93 10.40
CA PRO A 121 7.31 -21.48 10.45
C PRO A 121 6.75 -20.80 9.20
N VAL A 122 6.02 -19.69 9.40
CA VAL A 122 5.55 -18.85 8.29
C VAL A 122 6.73 -18.02 7.77
N SER A 123 7.30 -18.44 6.64
CA SER A 123 8.38 -17.71 5.95
C SER A 123 7.87 -16.71 4.91
N GLU A 124 6.63 -16.88 4.44
CA GLU A 124 6.01 -15.99 3.45
C GLU A 124 4.55 -15.69 3.83
N LEU A 125 4.14 -14.43 3.69
CA LEU A 125 2.74 -14.01 3.70
C LEU A 125 2.22 -14.05 2.26
N LEU A 126 1.09 -14.68 2.01
CA LEU A 126 0.55 -14.81 0.66
C LEU A 126 -0.77 -14.07 0.51
N LEU A 127 -1.07 -13.59 -0.70
CA LEU A 127 -2.38 -13.08 -1.09
C LEU A 127 -2.83 -13.74 -2.38
N ILE A 128 -3.97 -14.44 -2.34
CA ILE A 128 -4.55 -15.08 -3.52
C ILE A 128 -5.10 -13.97 -4.44
N ALA A 129 -4.51 -13.78 -5.61
CA ALA A 129 -5.01 -12.80 -6.57
C ALA A 129 -6.13 -13.40 -7.43
N ASN A 130 -5.92 -14.62 -7.92
CA ASN A 130 -6.90 -15.40 -8.66
C ASN A 130 -6.71 -16.88 -8.35
N GLY A 131 -7.81 -17.58 -8.08
CA GLY A 131 -7.79 -19.00 -7.75
C GLY A 131 -8.48 -19.31 -6.43
N ARG A 132 -8.27 -20.54 -5.96
CA ARG A 132 -8.91 -21.10 -4.77
C ARG A 132 -8.00 -22.15 -4.16
N GLY A 133 -7.96 -22.17 -2.84
CA GLY A 133 -7.29 -23.21 -2.05
C GLY A 133 -8.22 -23.76 -0.98
N ARG A 134 -7.93 -24.98 -0.55
CA ARG A 134 -8.55 -25.64 0.59
C ARG A 134 -7.67 -25.45 1.81
N ILE A 135 -8.28 -25.11 2.93
CA ILE A 135 -7.64 -25.01 4.23
C ILE A 135 -7.91 -26.32 4.98
N GLU A 136 -6.83 -26.98 5.38
CA GLU A 136 -6.85 -28.26 6.09
C GLU A 136 -6.20 -28.11 7.46
N VAL A 137 -6.89 -28.57 8.51
CA VAL A 137 -6.37 -28.66 9.88
C VAL A 137 -6.44 -30.11 10.30
N ASP A 138 -5.30 -30.66 10.75
CA ASP A 138 -5.16 -32.07 11.15
C ASP A 138 -5.66 -33.06 10.08
N GLY A 139 -5.40 -32.71 8.81
CA GLY A 139 -5.80 -33.50 7.64
C GLY A 139 -7.28 -33.43 7.26
N ARG A 140 -8.08 -32.56 7.92
CA ARG A 140 -9.49 -32.35 7.61
C ARG A 140 -9.69 -30.99 6.95
N SER A 141 -10.44 -30.97 5.86
CA SER A 141 -10.87 -29.72 5.21
C SER A 141 -11.81 -28.95 6.14
N VAL A 142 -11.42 -27.75 6.55
CA VAL A 142 -12.21 -26.90 7.46
C VAL A 142 -12.81 -25.68 6.75
N ALA A 143 -12.15 -25.17 5.72
CA ALA A 143 -12.56 -23.99 4.98
C ALA A 143 -11.92 -23.94 3.59
N GLU A 144 -12.25 -22.90 2.82
CA GLU A 144 -11.58 -22.56 1.57
C GLU A 144 -11.04 -21.13 1.66
N VAL A 145 -9.88 -20.90 1.03
CA VAL A 145 -9.37 -19.58 0.73
C VAL A 145 -9.69 -19.25 -0.74
N VAL A 146 -10.27 -18.08 -0.97
CA VAL A 146 -10.62 -17.60 -2.33
C VAL A 146 -9.82 -16.36 -2.69
N SER A 147 -9.98 -15.89 -3.92
CA SER A 147 -9.36 -14.66 -4.40
C SER A 147 -9.63 -13.47 -3.46
N HIS A 148 -8.60 -12.64 -3.29
CA HIS A 148 -8.54 -11.48 -2.40
C HIS A 148 -8.40 -11.78 -0.90
N GLN A 149 -8.08 -13.01 -0.53
CA GLN A 149 -7.82 -13.40 0.87
C GLN A 149 -6.35 -13.76 1.09
N PHE A 150 -5.86 -13.50 2.30
CA PHE A 150 -4.49 -13.81 2.67
C PHE A 150 -4.31 -15.30 3.03
N VAL A 151 -3.07 -15.77 3.04
CA VAL A 151 -2.69 -17.05 3.64
C VAL A 151 -1.44 -16.82 4.48
N GLY A 152 -1.41 -17.35 5.70
CA GLY A 152 -0.31 -17.18 6.65
C GLY A 152 -0.40 -15.90 7.49
N GLU A 153 -1.47 -15.11 7.34
CA GLU A 153 -1.67 -13.86 8.06
C GLU A 153 -1.75 -14.05 9.58
N MET A 154 -2.36 -15.15 10.05
CA MET A 154 -2.44 -15.43 11.49
C MET A 154 -1.05 -15.66 12.07
N GLY A 155 -0.27 -16.59 11.50
CA GLY A 155 1.08 -16.87 11.95
C GLY A 155 2.02 -15.66 11.80
N PHE A 156 1.85 -14.86 10.75
CA PHE A 156 2.58 -13.60 10.59
C PHE A 156 2.26 -12.58 11.70
N LEU A 157 0.98 -12.38 12.04
CA LEU A 157 0.54 -11.42 13.05
C LEU A 157 0.86 -11.87 14.48
N THR A 158 0.77 -13.17 14.77
CA THR A 158 1.00 -13.73 16.12
C THR A 158 2.43 -14.19 16.35
N GLU A 159 3.28 -14.16 15.31
CA GLU A 159 4.62 -14.74 15.31
C GLU A 159 4.65 -16.24 15.67
N GLN A 160 3.59 -16.97 15.27
CA GLN A 160 3.46 -18.40 15.48
C GLN A 160 3.63 -19.18 14.17
N VAL A 161 3.75 -20.50 14.29
CA VAL A 161 3.71 -21.42 13.15
C VAL A 161 2.36 -21.37 12.43
N ALA A 162 2.32 -21.84 11.18
CA ALA A 162 1.10 -21.89 10.40
C ALA A 162 0.05 -22.79 11.07
N SER A 163 -1.14 -22.24 11.31
CA SER A 163 -2.26 -22.94 11.98
C SER A 163 -2.94 -23.99 11.11
N ALA A 164 -2.74 -23.94 9.79
CA ALA A 164 -3.38 -24.82 8.84
C ALA A 164 -2.51 -25.05 7.61
N ARG A 165 -2.73 -26.18 6.95
CA ARG A 165 -2.19 -26.48 5.64
C ARG A 165 -3.10 -25.87 4.58
N VAL A 166 -2.53 -25.29 3.54
CA VAL A 166 -3.29 -24.74 2.40
C VAL A 166 -2.82 -25.39 1.12
N VAL A 167 -3.77 -26.00 0.39
CA VAL A 167 -3.53 -26.69 -0.87
C VAL A 167 -4.41 -26.08 -1.95
N THR A 168 -3.85 -25.76 -3.10
CA THR A 168 -4.63 -25.23 -4.24
C THR A 168 -5.63 -26.27 -4.76
N VAL A 169 -6.84 -25.83 -5.09
CA VAL A 169 -7.87 -26.67 -5.73
C VAL A 169 -8.09 -26.32 -7.20
N LEU A 170 -7.48 -25.23 -7.66
CA LEU A 170 -7.43 -24.77 -9.05
C LEU A 170 -6.05 -24.12 -9.29
N PRO A 171 -5.60 -23.98 -10.56
CA PRO A 171 -4.46 -23.12 -10.87
C PRO A 171 -4.63 -21.74 -10.22
N THR A 172 -3.64 -21.31 -9.46
CA THR A 172 -3.74 -20.16 -8.57
C THR A 172 -2.59 -19.19 -8.81
N GLU A 173 -2.92 -17.92 -8.99
CA GLU A 173 -1.96 -16.81 -9.07
C GLU A 173 -2.03 -16.02 -7.76
N TYR A 174 -0.87 -15.72 -7.19
CA TYR A 174 -0.78 -15.11 -5.87
C TYR A 174 0.45 -14.22 -5.73
N LEU A 175 0.34 -13.25 -4.83
CA LEU A 175 1.48 -12.47 -4.35
C LEU A 175 2.09 -13.17 -3.14
N SER A 176 3.41 -13.20 -3.10
CA SER A 176 4.21 -13.76 -2.00
C SER A 176 5.11 -12.68 -1.41
N TRP A 177 5.02 -12.46 -0.11
CA TRP A 177 5.92 -11.58 0.63
C TRP A 177 6.78 -12.40 1.57
N PRO A 178 8.09 -12.53 1.30
CA PRO A 178 9.02 -13.06 2.28
C PRO A 178 8.95 -12.23 3.58
N VAL A 179 8.76 -12.90 4.71
CA VAL A 179 8.52 -12.25 6.00
C VAL A 179 9.66 -11.31 6.38
N GLU A 180 10.90 -11.66 6.08
CA GLU A 180 12.10 -10.85 6.35
C GLU A 180 12.11 -9.55 5.55
N LYS A 181 11.77 -9.60 4.25
CA LYS A 181 11.67 -8.41 3.39
C LYS A 181 10.53 -7.51 3.88
N LEU A 182 9.40 -8.12 4.26
CA LEU A 182 8.22 -7.40 4.72
C LEU A 182 8.46 -6.72 6.07
N ARG A 183 9.13 -7.41 7.02
CA ARG A 183 9.56 -6.82 8.30
C ARG A 183 10.52 -5.66 8.10
N THR A 184 11.53 -5.80 7.24
CA THR A 184 12.47 -4.72 6.91
C THR A 184 11.73 -3.50 6.32
N LEU A 185 10.74 -3.71 5.45
CA LEU A 185 9.92 -2.62 4.93
C LEU A 185 9.13 -1.91 6.04
N PHE A 186 8.57 -2.67 6.98
CA PHE A 186 7.78 -2.14 8.09
C PHE A 186 8.60 -1.36 9.12
N GLU A 187 9.83 -1.79 9.41
CA GLU A 187 10.78 -1.03 10.23
C GLU A 187 11.06 0.36 9.64
N ASN A 188 11.22 0.44 8.31
CA ASN A 188 11.46 1.69 7.59
C ASN A 188 10.18 2.50 7.34
N SER A 189 8.99 1.96 7.63
CA SER A 189 7.71 2.62 7.37
C SER A 189 6.64 2.22 8.40
N PRO A 190 6.71 2.71 9.66
CA PRO A 190 5.79 2.32 10.72
C PRO A 190 4.31 2.62 10.43
N GLN A 191 4.01 3.71 9.71
CA GLN A 191 2.65 4.04 9.31
C GLN A 191 2.07 3.03 8.30
N LEU A 192 2.92 2.52 7.40
CA LEU A 192 2.52 1.45 6.47
C LEU A 192 2.24 0.17 7.25
N HIS A 193 3.09 -0.17 8.22
CA HIS A 193 2.93 -1.34 9.07
C HIS A 193 1.55 -1.35 9.77
N MET A 194 1.19 -0.25 10.44
CA MET A 194 -0.10 -0.11 11.12
C MET A 194 -1.30 -0.31 10.18
N LYS A 195 -1.23 0.26 8.97
CA LYS A 195 -2.31 0.11 7.97
C LYS A 195 -2.40 -1.34 7.47
N VAL A 196 -1.27 -1.98 7.18
CA VAL A 196 -1.26 -3.38 6.72
C VAL A 196 -1.74 -4.32 7.83
N GLN A 197 -1.34 -4.12 9.09
CA GLN A 197 -1.89 -4.88 10.22
C GLN A 197 -3.41 -4.74 10.31
N GLY A 198 -3.96 -3.54 10.09
CA GLY A 198 -5.41 -3.34 10.03
C GLY A 198 -6.09 -4.12 8.89
N ILE A 199 -5.46 -4.18 7.71
CA ILE A 199 -5.95 -4.97 6.56
C ILE A 199 -5.94 -6.47 6.88
N LEU A 200 -4.83 -6.99 7.40
CA LEU A 200 -4.69 -8.40 7.77
C LEU A 200 -5.67 -8.77 8.90
N GLY A 201 -5.80 -7.92 9.91
CA GLY A 201 -6.75 -8.13 11.00
C GLY A 201 -8.20 -8.20 10.51
N ALA A 202 -8.59 -7.34 9.57
CA ALA A 202 -9.91 -7.41 8.95
C ALA A 202 -10.13 -8.73 8.19
N ASP A 203 -9.13 -9.23 7.44
CA ASP A 203 -9.23 -10.51 6.74
C ASP A 203 -9.37 -11.70 7.72
N VAL A 204 -8.59 -11.71 8.81
CA VAL A 204 -8.71 -12.73 9.87
C VAL A 204 -10.12 -12.73 10.47
N VAL A 205 -10.65 -11.55 10.82
CA VAL A 205 -12.00 -11.42 11.39
C VAL A 205 -13.07 -11.91 10.42
N ASP A 206 -12.94 -11.60 9.13
CA ASP A 206 -13.88 -12.05 8.11
C ASP A 206 -13.84 -13.57 7.91
N LYS A 207 -12.66 -14.20 8.00
CA LYS A 207 -12.52 -15.66 7.98
C LYS A 207 -13.12 -16.32 9.22
N LEU A 208 -12.78 -15.82 10.42
CA LEU A 208 -13.34 -16.31 11.67
C LEU A 208 -14.86 -16.17 11.73
N ARG A 209 -15.42 -15.09 11.16
CA ARG A 209 -16.87 -14.93 11.05
C ARG A 209 -17.48 -16.00 10.15
N LYS A 210 -16.87 -16.29 8.99
CA LYS A 210 -17.36 -17.32 8.08
C LYS A 210 -17.30 -18.72 8.73
N GLU A 211 -16.21 -19.04 9.42
CA GLU A 211 -16.06 -20.28 10.18
C GLU A 211 -17.02 -20.36 11.38
N GLY A 212 -17.15 -19.28 12.14
CA GLY A 212 -18.06 -19.16 13.28
C GLY A 212 -19.54 -19.19 12.87
N ILE A 213 -19.91 -18.68 11.70
CA ILE A 213 -21.25 -18.82 11.12
C ILE A 213 -21.52 -20.29 10.74
N ILE A 214 -20.53 -21.00 10.20
CA ILE A 214 -20.62 -22.46 9.93
C ILE A 214 -20.79 -23.24 11.24
N ALA A 215 -20.08 -22.86 12.30
CA ALA A 215 -20.18 -23.47 13.64
C ALA A 215 -21.38 -23.01 14.48
N ALA A 216 -22.05 -21.89 14.13
CA ALA A 216 -23.24 -21.35 14.81
C ALA A 216 -24.57 -21.70 14.12
N HIS A 217 -24.54 -22.30 12.92
CA HIS A 217 -25.68 -22.97 12.27
C HIS A 217 -25.76 -24.52 12.39
N PRO A 218 -25.29 -25.21 13.45
CA PRO A 218 -25.54 -26.64 13.65
C PRO A 218 -26.96 -26.94 14.17
N SER A 219 -27.83 -25.93 14.30
CA SER A 219 -29.19 -26.07 14.83
C SER A 219 -30.21 -26.37 13.73
N LYS A 220 -30.14 -27.58 13.16
CA LYS A 220 -31.33 -28.30 12.67
C LYS A 220 -31.15 -29.82 12.53
N ILE A 221 -29.95 -30.35 12.77
CA ILE A 221 -29.68 -31.79 12.65
C ILE A 221 -29.65 -32.50 14.02
N MET A 222 -29.45 -31.78 15.14
CA MET A 222 -29.46 -32.40 16.49
C MET A 222 -30.84 -32.42 17.17
N GLU A 223 -31.80 -31.58 16.79
CA GLU A 223 -33.16 -31.64 17.37
C GLU A 223 -34.00 -32.82 16.83
N THR A 224 -33.71 -33.31 15.63
CA THR A 224 -34.46 -34.43 15.02
C THR A 224 -33.97 -35.81 15.45
N TYR A 225 -32.77 -35.93 16.03
CA TYR A 225 -32.26 -37.19 16.57
C TYR A 225 -32.55 -37.39 18.07
N GLN A 226 -32.72 -36.32 18.87
CA GLN A 226 -33.15 -36.46 20.26
C GLN A 226 -34.67 -36.58 20.45
N LYS A 227 -35.49 -36.18 19.46
CA LYS A 227 -36.97 -36.35 19.52
C LYS A 227 -37.51 -37.66 18.94
N ARG A 228 -36.67 -38.57 18.43
CA ARG A 228 -37.12 -39.87 17.86
C ARG A 228 -36.49 -41.13 18.45
N GLY A 229 -35.60 -41.01 19.44
CA GLY A 229 -34.93 -42.16 20.08
C GLY A 229 -35.29 -42.42 21.56
N GLY A 230 -36.14 -41.59 22.16
CA GLY A 230 -36.46 -41.64 23.60
C GLY A 230 -37.95 -41.74 23.88
N THR A 231 -38.62 -42.78 23.36
CA THR A 231 -39.91 -43.23 23.90
C THR A 231 -39.85 -44.75 24.04
N THR A 232 -39.38 -45.19 25.20
CA THR A 232 -39.70 -46.52 25.72
C THR A 232 -40.15 -46.34 27.15
N GLN A 233 -41.47 -46.25 27.34
CA GLN A 233 -42.26 -46.84 28.42
C GLN A 233 -43.72 -46.46 28.25
#